data_AF-A0A0M4PUD8-F1
#
_entry.id   AF-A0A0M4PUD8-F1
#
_cell.length_a   1.000
_cell.length_b   1.000
_cell.length_c   1.000
_cell.angle_alpha   90.00
_cell.angle_beta   90.00
_cell.angle_gamma   90.00
#
_symmetry.space_group_name_H-M   'P 1'
#
loop_
_entity.id
_entity.type
_entity.pdbx_description
1 polymer ?
#
loop_
_entity_poly.entity_id
_entity_poly.type
_entity_poly.pdbx_seq_one_letter_code
_entity_poly.pdbx_strand_id
1 'polypeptide(L)'
;ALVGGWLPGRRVKIHLRNGPLSFRQDYKPTQPLALYSLLRHEQKRTVVNFSITLSSDYPKPLKSKDELILFCGSRRFLINPLFSQLGNTPNDVHKFQRYLHPGQTAVASFIAPLTWGSVPA
;
A
#
# COMPACT_ATOMS: atom_id res chain seq x y z
N ALA A 1 -20.72 -8.35 -1.10
CA ALA A 1 -20.69 -9.54 -1.98
C ALA A 1 -22.09 -9.73 -2.54
N LEU A 2 -22.24 -9.81 -3.87
CA LEU A 2 -23.49 -10.21 -4.51
C LEU A 2 -23.74 -11.69 -4.20
N VAL A 3 -24.99 -12.04 -3.93
CA VAL A 3 -25.49 -13.36 -3.52
C VAL A 3 -24.93 -14.47 -4.44
N GLY A 4 -24.38 -15.56 -3.88
CA GLY A 4 -23.90 -16.73 -4.64
C GLY A 4 -22.42 -17.13 -4.50
N GLY A 5 -21.74 -16.76 -3.42
CA GLY A 5 -20.33 -17.10 -3.18
C GLY A 5 -20.10 -18.50 -2.58
N TRP A 6 -18.84 -18.97 -2.63
CA TRP A 6 -18.41 -20.15 -1.89
C TRP A 6 -18.24 -19.82 -0.40
N LEU A 7 -18.64 -20.74 0.48
CA LEU A 7 -18.46 -20.61 1.92
C LEU A 7 -16.97 -20.78 2.30
N PRO A 8 -16.49 -20.09 3.36
CA PRO A 8 -15.16 -20.29 3.91
C PRO A 8 -14.89 -21.76 4.29
N GLY A 9 -13.62 -22.18 4.24
CA GLY A 9 -13.19 -23.54 4.64
C GLY A 9 -13.36 -24.62 3.56
N ARG A 10 -13.91 -24.30 2.38
CA ARG A 10 -14.02 -25.26 1.26
C ARG A 10 -12.77 -25.25 0.39
N ARG A 11 -12.30 -26.45 0.02
CA ARG A 11 -11.25 -26.60 -1.00
C ARG A 11 -11.82 -26.30 -2.38
N VAL A 12 -11.23 -25.32 -3.06
CA VAL A 12 -11.63 -24.91 -4.41
C VAL A 12 -10.44 -24.97 -5.37
N LYS A 13 -10.70 -25.19 -6.66
CA LYS A 13 -9.70 -25.11 -7.72
C LYS A 13 -9.96 -23.86 -8.56
N ILE A 14 -9.00 -22.94 -8.56
CA ILE A 14 -9.12 -21.65 -9.26
C ILE A 14 -8.33 -21.72 -10.56
N HIS A 15 -8.98 -21.37 -11.67
CA HIS A 15 -8.36 -21.30 -13.00
C HIS A 15 -8.33 -19.85 -13.46
N LEU A 16 -7.13 -19.26 -13.52
CA LEU A 16 -6.92 -17.90 -14.03
C LEU A 16 -6.56 -17.95 -15.51
N ARG A 17 -7.24 -17.13 -16.33
CA ARG A 17 -6.90 -16.93 -17.75
C ARG A 17 -5.99 -15.71 -17.89
N ASN A 18 -5.08 -15.74 -18.87
CA ASN A 18 -4.17 -14.64 -19.20
C ASN A 18 -3.29 -14.17 -18.02
N GLY A 19 -2.80 -15.12 -17.22
CA GLY A 19 -1.76 -14.83 -16.22
C GLY A 19 -0.39 -14.58 -16.88
N PRO A 20 0.51 -13.83 -16.23
CA PRO A 20 1.87 -13.64 -16.73
C PRO A 20 2.61 -14.98 -16.82
N LEU A 21 3.28 -15.23 -17.94
CA LEU A 21 4.01 -16.48 -18.20
C LEU A 21 5.15 -16.70 -17.18
N SER A 22 5.73 -15.62 -16.66
CA SER A 22 6.76 -15.65 -15.62
C SER A 22 6.29 -16.33 -14.34
N PHE A 23 4.99 -16.28 -14.03
CA PHE A 23 4.44 -16.88 -12.82
C PHE A 23 4.77 -18.38 -12.69
N ARG A 24 4.79 -19.11 -13.82
CA ARG A 24 5.13 -20.54 -13.81
C ARG A 24 6.60 -20.80 -13.52
N GLN A 25 7.48 -19.88 -13.92
CA GLN A 25 8.93 -19.97 -13.68
C GLN A 25 9.28 -19.55 -12.25
N ASP A 26 8.60 -18.53 -11.74
CA ASP A 26 8.83 -17.96 -10.40
C ASP A 26 8.16 -18.78 -9.28
N TYR A 27 7.25 -19.70 -9.63
CA TYR A 27 6.52 -20.50 -8.65
C TYR A 27 7.47 -21.45 -7.88
N LYS A 28 7.58 -21.20 -6.57
CA LYS A 28 8.34 -22.03 -5.64
C LYS A 28 7.37 -22.76 -4.71
N PRO A 29 7.30 -24.11 -4.72
CA PRO A 29 6.41 -24.88 -3.85
C PRO A 29 6.67 -24.65 -2.35
N THR A 30 7.86 -24.20 -1.99
CA THR A 30 8.26 -23.89 -0.61
C THR A 30 7.74 -22.53 -0.12
N GLN A 31 7.22 -21.68 -0.99
CA GLN A 31 6.71 -20.36 -0.64
C GLN A 31 5.18 -20.33 -0.68
N PRO A 32 4.52 -19.71 0.32
CA PRO A 32 3.07 -19.61 0.32
C PRO A 32 2.59 -18.67 -0.80
N LEU A 33 1.58 -19.13 -1.54
CA LEU A 33 0.87 -18.32 -2.53
C LEU A 33 -0.46 -17.85 -1.93
N ALA A 34 -0.58 -16.54 -1.69
CA ALA A 34 -1.83 -15.93 -1.23
C ALA A 34 -2.63 -15.36 -2.41
N LEU A 35 -3.95 -15.57 -2.38
CA LEU A 35 -4.91 -14.97 -3.31
C LEU A 35 -5.92 -14.16 -2.51
N TYR A 36 -6.25 -12.97 -3.02
CA TYR A 36 -7.22 -12.07 -2.41
C TYR A 36 -8.13 -11.49 -3.48
N SER A 37 -9.38 -11.25 -3.10
CA SER A 37 -10.33 -10.52 -3.93
C SER A 37 -10.22 -9.02 -3.68
N LEU A 38 -10.32 -8.23 -4.73
CA LEU A 38 -10.39 -6.77 -4.64
C LEU A 38 -11.82 -6.31 -4.49
N LEU A 39 -12.02 -5.24 -3.73
CA LEU A 39 -13.29 -4.53 -3.73
C LEU A 39 -13.47 -3.74 -5.03
N ARG A 40 -14.73 -3.37 -5.33
CA ARG A 40 -15.16 -2.77 -6.61
C ARG A 40 -14.28 -1.61 -7.11
N HIS A 41 -13.68 -0.85 -6.20
CA HIS A 41 -12.91 0.34 -6.55
C HIS A 41 -11.41 0.24 -6.25
N GLU A 42 -10.93 -0.84 -5.63
CA GLU A 42 -9.50 -1.03 -5.30
C GLU A 42 -8.59 -1.29 -6.51
N GLN A 43 -9.18 -1.40 -7.71
CA GLN A 43 -8.43 -1.41 -8.97
C GLN A 43 -8.10 0.00 -9.46
N LYS A 44 -8.85 1.04 -9.02
CA LYS A 44 -8.64 2.41 -9.48
C LYS A 44 -7.38 2.99 -8.83
N ARG A 45 -6.56 3.69 -9.63
CA ARG A 45 -5.39 4.44 -9.15
C ARG A 45 -5.78 5.89 -8.89
N THR A 46 -5.43 6.39 -7.72
CA THR A 46 -5.66 7.77 -7.31
C THR A 46 -4.44 8.31 -6.57
N VAL A 47 -4.44 9.61 -6.27
CA VAL A 47 -3.57 10.12 -5.22
C VAL A 47 -4.07 9.56 -3.89
N VAL A 48 -3.17 8.97 -3.12
CA VAL A 48 -3.44 8.41 -1.80
C VAL A 48 -2.54 9.11 -0.78
N ASN A 49 -3.09 9.34 0.41
CA ASN A 49 -2.42 10.04 1.50
C ASN A 49 -2.35 9.08 2.70
N PHE A 50 -1.14 8.68 3.08
CA PHE A 50 -0.89 7.78 4.19
C PHE A 50 -0.22 8.52 5.34
N SER A 51 -0.69 8.32 6.57
CA SER A 51 0.06 8.76 7.75
C SER A 51 1.18 7.78 8.01
N ILE A 52 2.42 8.24 7.98
CA ILE A 52 3.61 7.42 8.24
C ILE A 52 4.40 8.01 9.40
N THR A 53 4.94 7.14 10.25
CA THR A 53 5.86 7.54 11.31
C THR A 53 7.20 6.88 11.07
N LEU A 54 8.25 7.68 10.93
CA LEU A 54 9.59 7.14 10.78
C LEU A 54 10.08 6.66 12.15
N SER A 55 10.54 5.40 12.23
CA SER A 55 11.08 4.85 13.48
C SER A 55 12.18 5.74 14.04
N SER A 56 12.18 5.95 15.35
CA SER A 56 13.23 6.70 16.07
C SER A 56 14.61 6.08 15.90
N ASP A 57 14.66 4.76 15.71
CA ASP A 57 15.90 4.00 15.59
C ASP A 57 16.50 4.07 14.18
N TYR A 58 15.78 4.68 13.23
CA TYR A 58 16.24 4.80 11.87
C TYR A 58 17.36 5.85 11.79
N PRO A 59 18.55 5.50 11.25
CA PRO A 59 19.76 6.29 11.47
C PRO A 59 19.82 7.61 10.69
N LYS A 60 18.96 7.81 9.69
CA LYS A 60 19.05 8.94 8.74
C LYS A 60 17.68 9.52 8.45
N PRO A 61 17.56 10.84 8.18
CA PRO A 61 16.31 11.39 7.68
C PRO A 61 15.97 10.81 6.32
N LEU A 62 14.69 10.56 6.09
CA LEU A 62 14.17 10.07 4.82
C LEU A 62 13.83 11.24 3.92
N LYS A 63 14.37 11.26 2.70
CA LYS A 63 14.12 12.36 1.77
C LYS A 63 12.82 12.16 1.00
N SER A 64 12.14 13.25 0.74
CA SER A 64 10.95 13.29 -0.11
C SER A 64 11.30 12.87 -1.55
N LYS A 65 10.43 12.07 -2.18
CA LYS A 65 10.61 11.41 -3.48
C LYS A 65 11.65 10.28 -3.54
N ASP A 66 12.30 9.94 -2.43
CA ASP A 66 13.14 8.74 -2.42
C ASP A 66 12.27 7.47 -2.53
N GLU A 67 12.85 6.42 -3.10
CA GLU A 67 12.16 5.17 -3.35
C GLU A 67 11.93 4.40 -2.04
N LEU A 68 10.70 3.96 -1.82
CA LEU A 68 10.28 3.21 -0.65
C LEU A 68 9.39 2.05 -1.06
N ILE A 69 9.46 0.97 -0.30
CA ILE A 69 8.53 -0.15 -0.43
C ILE A 69 7.45 0.01 0.65
N LEU A 70 6.23 0.32 0.22
CA LEU A 70 5.07 0.37 1.10
C LEU A 70 4.32 -0.96 1.06
N PHE A 71 4.01 -1.49 2.23
CA PHE A 71 3.14 -2.65 2.39
C PHE A 71 1.80 -2.14 2.92
N CYS A 72 0.73 -2.25 2.14
CA CYS A 72 -0.58 -1.84 2.59
C CYS A 72 -1.61 -2.89 2.17
N GLY A 73 -2.30 -3.45 3.17
CA GLY A 73 -3.21 -4.57 2.99
C GLY A 73 -2.51 -5.76 2.32
N SER A 74 -3.02 -6.17 1.16
CA SER A 74 -2.51 -7.32 0.42
C SER A 74 -1.48 -6.96 -0.67
N ARG A 75 -1.10 -5.68 -0.78
CA ARG A 75 -0.28 -5.16 -1.86
C ARG A 75 1.01 -4.55 -1.35
N ARG A 76 2.06 -4.74 -2.14
CA ARG A 76 3.36 -4.08 -2.00
C ARG A 76 3.52 -3.09 -3.13
N PHE A 77 3.91 -1.87 -2.81
CA PHE A 77 4.12 -0.80 -3.76
C PHE A 77 5.55 -0.30 -3.67
N LEU A 78 6.17 -0.07 -4.83
CA LEU A 78 7.38 0.71 -4.95
C LEU A 78 6.94 2.15 -5.23
N ILE A 79 7.25 3.08 -4.32
CA ILE A 79 6.68 4.44 -4.31
C ILE A 79 7.77 5.48 -4.10
N ASN A 80 7.51 6.71 -4.57
CA ASN A 80 8.34 7.88 -4.37
C ASN A 80 7.49 9.00 -3.74
N PRO A 81 7.17 8.93 -2.43
CA PRO A 81 6.16 9.79 -1.84
C PRO A 81 6.64 11.22 -1.59
N LEU A 82 5.69 12.15 -1.62
CA LEU A 82 5.85 13.50 -1.09
C LEU A 82 5.44 13.53 0.38
N PHE A 83 6.25 14.16 1.23
CA PHE A 83 5.89 14.34 2.64
C PHE A 83 5.29 15.72 2.91
N SER A 84 4.27 15.76 3.77
CA SER A 84 3.68 16.99 4.30
C SER A 84 3.33 16.86 5.79
N GLN A 85 3.19 18.01 6.46
CA GLN A 85 2.82 18.04 7.87
C GLN A 85 1.45 17.43 8.13
N LEU A 86 1.39 16.60 9.18
CA LEU A 86 0.14 16.04 9.71
C LEU A 86 -0.64 17.11 10.50
N GLY A 87 -1.97 17.04 10.42
CA GLY A 87 -2.88 17.85 11.24
C GLY A 87 -3.48 19.03 10.49
N ASN A 88 -4.51 19.63 11.10
CA ASN A 88 -5.21 20.77 10.55
C ASN A 88 -4.53 22.06 11.00
N THR A 89 -4.06 22.84 10.03
CA THR A 89 -3.57 24.20 10.27
C THR A 89 -4.72 25.20 10.20
N PRO A 90 -4.67 26.33 10.93
CA PRO A 90 -5.73 27.35 10.90
C PRO A 90 -6.07 27.89 9.49
N ASN A 91 -5.12 27.83 8.55
CA ASN A 91 -5.26 28.27 7.18
C ASN A 91 -5.49 27.13 6.15
N ASP A 92 -5.71 25.90 6.62
CA ASP A 92 -5.96 24.72 5.76
C ASP A 92 -4.84 24.44 4.72
N VAL A 93 -3.57 24.67 5.09
CA VAL A 93 -2.40 24.42 4.25
C VAL A 93 -1.44 23.45 4.93
N HIS A 94 -1.13 22.34 4.26
CA HIS A 94 -0.13 21.39 4.73
C HIS A 94 1.26 21.73 4.19
N LYS A 95 2.20 22.03 5.09
CA LYS A 95 3.57 22.37 4.72
C LYS A 95 4.31 21.15 4.15
N PHE A 96 4.90 21.31 2.98
CA PHE A 96 5.79 20.32 2.38
C PHE A 96 7.04 20.09 3.24
N GLN A 97 7.41 18.81 3.42
CA GLN A 97 8.62 18.38 4.10
C GLN A 97 9.59 17.78 3.10
N ARG A 98 10.78 18.39 2.98
CA ARG A 98 11.86 17.86 2.13
C ARG A 98 12.47 16.59 2.72
N TYR A 99 12.47 16.49 4.05
CA TYR A 99 12.97 15.36 4.81
C TYR A 99 12.02 15.02 5.94
N LEU A 100 11.81 13.74 6.19
CA LEU A 100 11.14 13.18 7.36
C LEU A 100 12.22 12.72 8.36
N HIS A 101 12.21 13.27 9.57
CA HIS A 101 13.20 12.92 10.58
C HIS A 101 12.73 11.74 11.44
N PRO A 102 13.67 10.94 11.99
CA PRO A 102 13.34 9.85 12.91
C PRO A 102 12.46 10.32 14.08
N GLY A 103 11.42 9.54 14.41
CA GLY A 103 10.45 9.87 15.45
C GLY A 103 9.35 10.85 15.03
N GLN A 104 9.37 11.37 13.79
CA GLN A 104 8.33 12.26 13.28
C GLN A 104 7.27 11.50 12.47
N THR A 105 6.05 12.02 12.56
CA THR A 105 4.91 11.60 11.74
C THR A 105 4.65 12.62 10.63
N ALA A 106 4.37 12.13 9.43
CA ALA A 106 4.03 12.94 8.27
C ALA A 106 2.99 12.26 7.39
N VAL A 107 2.36 13.04 6.51
CA VAL A 107 1.51 12.51 5.45
C VAL A 107 2.38 12.22 4.22
N ALA A 108 2.39 10.98 3.77
CA ALA A 108 3.00 10.53 2.53
C ALA A 108 1.96 10.49 1.40
N SER A 109 2.13 11.34 0.40
CA SER A 109 1.25 11.45 -0.77
C SER A 109 1.92 10.87 -2.02
N PHE A 110 1.25 9.93 -2.68
CA PHE A 110 1.73 9.28 -3.91
C PHE A 110 0.56 8.70 -4.74
N ILE A 111 0.84 8.19 -5.94
CA ILE A 111 -0.18 7.60 -6.83
C ILE A 111 -0.15 6.08 -6.73
N ALA A 112 -1.21 5.47 -6.20
CA ALA A 112 -1.34 4.03 -6.06
C ALA A 112 -2.79 3.58 -6.19
N PRO A 113 -3.05 2.27 -6.36
CA PRO A 113 -4.39 1.71 -6.20
C PRO A 113 -4.97 2.09 -4.83
N LEU A 114 -6.21 2.56 -4.81
CA LEU A 114 -6.86 2.89 -3.54
C LEU A 114 -7.08 1.62 -2.71
N THR A 115 -7.02 1.76 -1.39
CA THR A 115 -7.40 0.72 -0.44
C THR A 115 -8.62 1.22 0.34
N TRP A 116 -9.63 0.36 0.54
CA TRP A 116 -10.85 0.79 1.20
C TRP A 116 -10.74 0.70 2.73
N GLY A 117 -11.14 1.76 3.43
CA GLY A 117 -11.16 1.81 4.90
C GLY A 117 -9.83 2.23 5.54
N SER A 118 -9.81 2.19 6.87
CA SER A 118 -8.61 2.50 7.68
C SER A 118 -7.70 1.27 7.76
N VAL A 119 -6.80 1.13 6.79
CA VAL A 119 -5.84 0.02 6.74
C VAL A 119 -4.46 0.52 7.20
N PRO A 120 -3.85 -0.08 8.23
CA PRO A 120 -2.50 0.27 8.63
C PRO A 120 -1.51 -0.14 7.53
N ALA A 121 -0.52 0.72 7.31
CA ALA A 121 0.58 0.49 6.39
C ALA A 121 1.92 0.58 7.13
#